data_AF-A0A220SUG0-F1
#
_entry.id   AF-A0A220SUG0-F1
#
_cell.length_a   1.000
_cell.length_b   1.000
_cell.length_c   1.000
_cell.angle_alpha   90.00
_cell.angle_beta   90.00
_cell.angle_gamma   90.00
#
_symmetry.space_group_name_H-M   'P 1'
#
loop_
_entity.id
_entity.type
_entity.pdbx_description
1 polymer ?
#
loop_
_entity_poly.entity_id
_entity_poly.type
_entity_poly.pdbx_seq_one_letter_code
_entity_poly.pdbx_strand_id
1 'polypeptide(L)'
;MNYLAELPFVDIFDAKANKAFFWRVDNPLDYKCGVNGAKTFVEFIEKYPFMNNSNVLYRIACDMSDSGLIKSESARGFFNTLDTLLTPKSEISASGVTKIRGRARRTINEVACDMGITSMKLLNFLALIGWIDNATVQPTTDSLTEGVLRKNSKMPFGFTITRKGERLIASKYQALSK
;
A
#
# COMPACT_ATOMS: atom_id res chain seq x y z
N MET A 1 -7.98 -23.99 22.74
CA MET A 1 -8.78 -22.85 22.23
C MET A 1 -8.53 -22.71 20.75
N ASN A 2 -9.56 -22.40 19.96
CA ASN A 2 -9.39 -22.11 18.54
C ASN A 2 -9.31 -20.59 18.37
N TYR A 3 -8.09 -20.03 18.32
CA TYR A 3 -7.87 -18.58 18.22
C TYR A 3 -8.51 -17.97 16.98
N LEU A 4 -8.58 -18.73 15.89
CA LEU A 4 -9.17 -18.29 14.62
C LEU A 4 -10.66 -17.96 14.74
N ALA A 5 -11.36 -18.44 15.78
CA ALA A 5 -12.75 -18.07 16.06
C ALA A 5 -12.92 -16.60 16.47
N GLU A 6 -11.84 -15.88 16.79
CA GLU A 6 -11.86 -14.44 17.03
C GLU A 6 -11.94 -13.61 15.75
N LEU A 7 -11.69 -14.22 14.58
CA LEU A 7 -11.86 -13.56 13.30
C LEU A 7 -13.32 -13.70 12.84
N PRO A 8 -14.09 -12.61 12.71
CA PRO A 8 -15.53 -12.67 12.47
C PRO A 8 -15.91 -13.21 11.08
N PHE A 9 -14.95 -13.23 10.16
CA PHE A 9 -15.10 -13.74 8.79
C PHE A 9 -14.55 -15.18 8.63
N VAL A 10 -14.10 -15.81 9.71
CA VAL A 10 -13.62 -17.19 9.72
C VAL A 10 -14.66 -18.09 10.36
N ASP A 11 -15.12 -19.10 9.63
CA ASP A 11 -16.04 -20.12 10.13
C ASP A 11 -15.40 -21.51 9.99
N ILE A 12 -14.97 -22.05 11.13
CA ILE A 12 -14.13 -23.25 11.21
C ILE A 12 -15.00 -24.50 11.38
N PHE A 13 -16.32 -24.33 11.46
CA PHE A 13 -17.26 -25.41 11.74
C PHE A 13 -18.52 -25.29 10.88
N ASP A 14 -18.37 -25.31 9.56
CA ASP A 14 -19.52 -25.67 8.73
C ASP A 14 -19.73 -27.20 8.77
N ALA A 15 -20.55 -27.62 9.73
CA ALA A 15 -20.91 -29.01 9.95
C ALA A 15 -21.57 -29.69 8.73
N LYS A 16 -22.07 -28.91 7.75
CA LYS A 16 -22.70 -29.46 6.54
C LYS A 16 -21.70 -29.72 5.40
N ALA A 17 -20.61 -28.96 5.34
CA ALA A 17 -19.66 -29.02 4.23
C ALA A 17 -18.34 -29.73 4.57
N ASN A 18 -18.08 -30.01 5.86
CA ASN A 18 -16.80 -30.54 6.36
C ASN A 18 -15.59 -29.72 5.87
N LYS A 19 -15.78 -28.41 5.75
CA LYS A 19 -14.80 -27.44 5.25
C LYS A 19 -14.77 -26.23 6.18
N ALA A 20 -13.57 -25.74 6.45
CA ALA A 20 -13.37 -24.47 7.14
C ALA A 20 -13.36 -23.34 6.11
N PHE A 21 -14.15 -22.31 6.36
CA PHE A 21 -14.15 -21.07 5.60
C PHE A 21 -13.28 -20.04 6.32
N PHE A 22 -12.43 -19.39 5.55
CA PHE A 22 -11.54 -18.35 6.04
C PHE A 22 -12.00 -16.96 5.59
N TRP A 23 -13.02 -16.88 4.72
CA TRP A 23 -13.62 -15.64 4.29
C TRP A 23 -15.13 -15.76 4.05
N ARG A 24 -15.92 -15.42 5.08
CA ARG A 24 -17.35 -15.12 4.96
C ARG A 24 -17.62 -13.67 5.29
N VAL A 25 -18.30 -12.99 4.38
CA VAL A 25 -18.77 -11.62 4.56
C VAL A 25 -20.22 -11.54 4.15
N ASP A 26 -21.02 -10.80 4.92
CA ASP A 26 -22.46 -10.66 4.68
C ASP A 26 -22.76 -9.96 3.34
N ASN A 27 -21.90 -9.01 2.96
CA ASN A 27 -22.02 -8.29 1.70
C ASN A 27 -20.66 -8.22 0.96
N PRO A 28 -20.42 -9.11 -0.02
CA PRO A 28 -19.19 -9.11 -0.79
C PRO A 28 -18.95 -7.86 -1.65
N LEU A 29 -20.01 -7.07 -1.94
CA LEU A 29 -19.92 -5.82 -2.70
C LEU A 29 -19.58 -4.61 -1.82
N ASP A 30 -19.52 -4.78 -0.50
CA ASP A 30 -19.17 -3.69 0.42
C ASP A 30 -17.67 -3.59 0.66
N TYR A 31 -17.05 -2.54 0.11
CA TYR A 31 -15.65 -2.21 0.33
C TYR A 31 -15.31 -2.02 1.83
N LYS A 32 -16.22 -1.40 2.62
CA LYS A 32 -15.98 -1.13 4.04
C LYS A 32 -15.95 -2.41 4.87
N CYS A 33 -16.73 -3.42 4.47
CA CYS A 33 -16.67 -4.75 5.08
C CYS A 33 -15.25 -5.34 4.94
N GLY A 34 -14.66 -5.23 3.75
CA GLY A 34 -13.26 -5.59 3.49
C GLY A 34 -12.25 -4.84 4.37
N VAL A 35 -12.40 -3.52 4.44
CA VAL A 35 -11.53 -2.65 5.29
C VAL A 35 -11.57 -3.08 6.75
N ASN A 36 -12.77 -3.34 7.29
CA ASN A 36 -12.93 -3.78 8.67
C ASN A 36 -12.30 -5.15 8.89
N GLY A 37 -12.52 -6.10 7.96
CA GLY A 37 -11.88 -7.41 8.01
C GLY A 37 -10.36 -7.32 8.07
N ALA A 38 -9.73 -6.43 7.29
CA ALA A 38 -8.29 -6.24 7.31
C ALA A 38 -7.78 -5.67 8.64
N LYS A 39 -8.50 -4.71 9.23
CA LYS A 39 -8.14 -4.17 10.56
C LYS A 39 -8.21 -5.25 11.63
N THR A 40 -9.31 -6.00 11.67
CA THR A 40 -9.48 -7.11 12.62
C THR A 40 -8.44 -8.20 12.41
N PHE A 41 -8.05 -8.49 11.16
CA PHE A 41 -6.95 -9.40 10.87
C PHE A 41 -5.62 -8.91 11.43
N VAL A 42 -5.28 -7.62 11.25
CA VAL A 42 -4.04 -7.05 11.79
C VAL A 42 -4.04 -7.07 13.32
N GLU A 43 -5.13 -6.63 13.96
CA GLU A 43 -5.31 -6.69 15.42
C GLU A 43 -5.14 -8.13 15.94
N PHE A 44 -5.66 -9.12 15.21
CA PHE A 44 -5.51 -10.53 15.54
C PHE A 44 -4.05 -11.00 15.47
N ILE A 45 -3.31 -10.61 14.42
CA ILE A 45 -1.88 -10.97 14.28
C ILE A 45 -1.01 -10.25 15.33
N GLU A 46 -1.34 -9.00 15.67
CA GLU A 46 -0.68 -8.25 16.75
C GLU A 46 -0.93 -8.88 18.12
N LYS A 47 -2.17 -9.32 18.38
CA LYS A 47 -2.57 -10.02 19.62
C LYS A 47 -1.93 -11.41 19.71
N TYR A 48 -1.77 -12.10 18.58
CA TYR A 48 -1.22 -13.46 18.51
C TYR A 48 -0.06 -13.55 17.50
N PRO A 49 1.14 -13.03 17.82
CA PRO A 49 2.26 -12.97 16.87
C PRO A 49 2.69 -14.33 16.30
N PHE A 50 2.51 -15.42 17.07
CA PHE A 50 2.80 -16.78 16.62
C PHE A 50 1.90 -17.24 15.44
N MET A 51 0.74 -16.61 15.25
CA MET A 51 -0.17 -16.87 14.12
C MET A 51 0.28 -16.22 12.81
N ASN A 52 1.27 -15.32 12.82
CA ASN A 52 1.81 -14.76 11.58
C ASN A 52 2.44 -15.84 10.68
N ASN A 53 2.95 -16.92 11.28
CA ASN A 53 3.54 -18.05 10.57
C ASN A 53 2.54 -19.17 10.24
N SER A 54 1.25 -19.04 10.61
CA SER A 54 0.26 -20.10 10.44
C SER A 54 -0.49 -20.04 9.10
N ASN A 55 0.00 -19.23 8.14
CA ASN A 55 -0.52 -19.10 6.78
C ASN A 55 -2.01 -18.68 6.72
N VAL A 56 -2.51 -17.95 7.72
CA VAL A 56 -3.93 -17.52 7.77
C VAL A 56 -4.28 -16.61 6.59
N LEU A 57 -3.42 -15.65 6.27
CA LEU A 57 -3.62 -14.76 5.12
C LEU A 57 -3.71 -15.54 3.79
N TYR A 58 -2.85 -16.55 3.63
CA TYR A 58 -2.90 -17.44 2.46
C TYR A 58 -4.23 -18.19 2.38
N ARG A 59 -4.71 -18.73 3.50
CA ARG A 59 -6.00 -19.43 3.56
C ARG A 59 -7.18 -18.51 3.25
N ILE A 60 -7.16 -17.27 3.73
CA ILE A 60 -8.16 -16.24 3.39
C ILE A 60 -8.18 -16.00 1.88
N ALA A 61 -7.01 -15.79 1.27
CA ALA A 61 -6.89 -15.53 -0.17
C ALA A 61 -7.35 -16.72 -1.02
N CYS A 62 -7.00 -17.95 -0.64
CA CYS A 62 -7.49 -19.16 -1.29
C CYS A 62 -9.01 -19.29 -1.18
N ASP A 63 -9.58 -19.07 -0.01
CA ASP A 63 -11.03 -19.18 0.21
C ASP A 63 -11.82 -18.13 -0.59
N MET A 64 -11.30 -16.90 -0.68
CA MET A 64 -11.83 -15.86 -1.58
C MET A 64 -11.78 -16.29 -3.05
N SER A 65 -10.69 -16.94 -3.48
CA SER A 65 -10.54 -17.42 -4.85
C SER A 65 -11.51 -18.55 -5.16
N ASP A 66 -11.56 -19.56 -4.29
CA ASP A 66 -12.43 -20.74 -4.44
C ASP A 66 -13.92 -20.37 -4.41
N SER A 67 -14.26 -19.32 -3.65
CA SER A 67 -15.62 -18.77 -3.57
C SER A 67 -15.94 -17.76 -4.68
N GLY A 68 -15.00 -17.47 -5.60
CA GLY A 68 -15.18 -16.48 -6.66
C GLY A 68 -15.24 -15.02 -6.19
N LEU A 69 -14.93 -14.76 -4.92
CA LEU A 69 -14.98 -13.45 -4.28
C LEU A 69 -13.67 -12.66 -4.36
N ILE A 70 -12.59 -13.24 -4.88
CA ILE A 70 -11.29 -12.57 -4.98
C ILE A 70 -11.33 -11.27 -5.80
N LYS A 71 -12.31 -11.15 -6.71
CA LYS A 71 -12.55 -9.94 -7.52
C LYS A 71 -13.62 -9.00 -6.93
N SER A 72 -14.14 -9.30 -5.73
CA SER A 72 -15.20 -8.52 -5.09
C SER A 72 -14.66 -7.23 -4.46
N GLU A 73 -15.55 -6.25 -4.25
CA GLU A 73 -15.17 -4.99 -3.60
C GLU A 73 -14.77 -5.19 -2.14
N SER A 74 -15.33 -6.18 -1.44
CA SER A 74 -14.87 -6.56 -0.10
C SER A 74 -13.44 -7.12 -0.10
N ALA A 75 -13.09 -8.01 -1.05
CA ALA A 75 -11.72 -8.51 -1.18
C ALA A 75 -10.75 -7.37 -1.53
N ARG A 76 -11.16 -6.47 -2.43
CA ARG A 76 -10.40 -5.28 -2.78
C ARG A 76 -10.16 -4.37 -1.58
N GLY A 77 -11.19 -4.13 -0.77
CA GLY A 77 -11.08 -3.35 0.47
C GLY A 77 -10.16 -3.99 1.50
N PHE A 78 -10.20 -5.31 1.61
CA PHE A 78 -9.33 -6.08 2.50
C PHE A 78 -7.85 -5.94 2.10
N PHE A 79 -7.48 -6.32 0.88
CA PHE A 79 -6.08 -6.30 0.45
C PHE A 79 -5.50 -4.88 0.35
N ASN A 80 -6.25 -3.89 -0.14
CA ASN A 80 -5.77 -2.50 -0.17
C ASN A 80 -5.45 -1.96 1.24
N THR A 81 -6.27 -2.35 2.22
CA THR A 81 -6.07 -1.92 3.61
C THR A 81 -4.86 -2.64 4.21
N LEU A 82 -4.71 -3.95 3.96
CA LEU A 82 -3.50 -4.68 4.37
C LEU A 82 -2.24 -4.10 3.76
N ASP A 83 -2.23 -3.83 2.45
CA ASP A 83 -1.10 -3.19 1.78
C ASP A 83 -0.75 -1.86 2.45
N THR A 84 -1.76 -1.07 2.82
CA THR A 84 -1.56 0.22 3.53
C THR A 84 -1.01 0.03 4.94
N LEU A 85 -1.50 -0.96 5.68
CA LEU A 85 -1.08 -1.23 7.07
C LEU A 85 0.30 -1.90 7.15
N LEU A 86 0.64 -2.72 6.17
CA LEU A 86 1.91 -3.43 6.06
C LEU A 86 2.98 -2.61 5.33
N THR A 87 2.59 -1.57 4.58
CA THR A 87 3.55 -0.57 4.10
C THR A 87 4.20 0.06 5.32
N PRO A 88 5.54 0.02 5.44
CA PRO A 88 6.23 0.64 6.55
C PRO A 88 5.79 2.11 6.62
N LYS A 89 5.08 2.48 7.70
CA LYS A 89 4.93 3.88 8.05
C LYS A 89 6.34 4.37 8.28
N SER A 90 6.89 5.12 7.33
CA SER A 90 8.08 5.92 7.60
C SER A 90 7.77 6.66 8.89
N GLU A 91 8.49 6.33 9.96
CA GLU A 91 8.29 6.86 11.30
C GLU A 91 7.95 8.33 11.19
N ILE A 92 6.68 8.68 11.47
CA ILE A 92 6.32 10.06 11.72
C ILE A 92 7.04 10.38 13.01
N SER A 93 8.18 11.03 12.82
CA SER A 93 9.14 11.55 13.76
C SER A 93 8.53 11.84 15.13
N ALA A 94 8.61 10.85 16.02
CA ALA A 94 8.73 11.10 17.44
C ALA A 94 10.17 11.54 17.73
N SER A 95 10.53 12.72 17.25
CA SER A 95 11.56 13.52 17.90
C SER A 95 11.35 14.97 17.48
N GLY A 96 11.23 15.82 18.48
CA GLY A 96 11.51 17.25 18.31
C GLY A 96 12.98 17.40 17.95
N VAL A 97 13.31 17.19 16.68
CA VAL A 97 14.53 17.66 16.08
C VAL A 97 14.10 18.78 15.17
N THR A 98 14.38 19.99 15.62
CA THR A 98 14.52 21.20 14.81
C THR A 98 14.79 20.80 13.36
N LYS A 99 13.85 21.10 12.44
CA LYS A 99 14.04 20.95 11.00
C LYS A 99 15.30 21.70 10.61
N ILE A 100 16.45 21.04 10.69
CA ILE A 100 17.67 21.49 10.05
C ILE A 100 17.28 21.52 8.59
N ARG A 101 17.23 22.73 8.03
CA ARG A 101 17.02 23.02 6.61
C ARG A 101 18.21 22.45 5.80
N GLY A 102 18.42 21.14 5.87
CA GLY A 102 19.29 20.41 4.98
C GLY A 102 18.58 20.21 3.64
N ARG A 103 19.36 20.13 2.57
CA ARG A 103 18.90 19.77 1.22
C ARG A 103 18.37 18.32 1.20
N ALA A 104 17.27 18.06 1.89
CA ALA A 104 16.68 16.73 2.01
C ALA A 104 16.24 16.27 0.61
N ARG A 105 16.96 15.29 0.08
CA ARG A 105 16.61 14.58 -1.15
C ARG A 105 15.46 13.66 -0.79
N ARG A 106 14.31 13.83 -1.46
CA ARG A 106 13.06 13.21 -1.04
C ARG A 106 12.74 11.98 -1.89
N THR A 107 12.16 10.98 -1.26
CA THR A 107 11.85 9.69 -1.91
C THR A 107 10.51 9.76 -2.63
N ILE A 108 10.27 8.84 -3.57
CA ILE A 108 8.95 8.71 -4.22
C ILE A 108 7.84 8.55 -3.17
N ASN A 109 8.08 7.75 -2.14
CA ASN A 109 7.08 7.48 -1.11
C ASN A 109 6.73 8.73 -0.31
N GLU A 110 7.74 9.51 0.10
CA GLU A 110 7.53 10.76 0.82
C GLU A 110 6.71 11.77 0.01
N VAL A 111 7.02 11.91 -1.28
CA VAL A 111 6.28 12.85 -2.16
C VAL A 111 4.87 12.35 -2.46
N ALA A 112 4.69 11.05 -2.67
CA ALA A 112 3.38 10.46 -2.93
C ALA A 112 2.45 10.61 -1.71
N CYS A 113 2.96 10.33 -0.51
CA CYS A 113 2.24 10.52 0.75
C CYS A 113 1.79 11.98 0.95
N ASP A 114 2.67 12.96 0.72
CA ASP A 114 2.33 14.38 0.82
C ASP A 114 1.26 14.82 -0.18
N MET A 115 1.18 14.13 -1.33
CA MET A 115 0.17 14.37 -2.35
C MET A 115 -1.14 13.59 -2.12
N GLY A 116 -1.19 12.73 -1.09
CA GLY A 116 -2.35 11.88 -0.82
C GLY A 116 -2.58 10.79 -1.89
N ILE A 117 -1.52 10.35 -2.57
CA ILE A 117 -1.58 9.32 -3.62
C ILE A 117 -0.62 8.17 -3.32
N THR A 118 -0.79 7.04 -4.01
CA THR A 118 0.14 5.92 -3.89
C THR A 118 1.44 6.18 -4.66
N SER A 119 2.55 5.58 -4.21
CA SER A 119 3.83 5.63 -4.92
C SER A 119 3.71 5.21 -6.40
N MET A 120 2.88 4.19 -6.68
CA MET A 120 2.61 3.73 -8.05
C MET A 120 1.91 4.80 -8.90
N LYS A 121 0.92 5.52 -8.34
CA LYS A 121 0.26 6.64 -9.03
C LYS A 121 1.26 7.75 -9.36
N LEU A 122 2.16 8.06 -8.42
CA LEU A 122 3.20 9.04 -8.67
C LEU A 122 4.19 8.59 -9.75
N LEU A 123 4.63 7.31 -9.73
CA LEU A 123 5.51 6.78 -10.78
C LEU A 123 4.86 6.82 -12.16
N ASN A 124 3.60 6.38 -12.27
CA ASN A 124 2.86 6.45 -13.53
C ASN A 124 2.73 7.90 -14.03
N PHE A 125 2.50 8.84 -13.11
CA PHE A 125 2.46 10.27 -13.44
C PHE A 125 3.83 10.78 -13.93
N LEU A 126 4.92 10.41 -13.27
CA LEU A 126 6.28 10.79 -13.67
C LEU A 126 6.65 10.22 -15.05
N ALA A 127 6.22 9.00 -15.34
CA ALA A 127 6.39 8.38 -16.65
C ALA A 127 5.57 9.12 -17.72
N LEU A 128 4.31 9.46 -17.40
CA LEU A 128 3.42 10.21 -18.30
C LEU A 128 3.99 11.58 -18.69
N ILE A 129 4.62 12.30 -17.76
CA ILE A 129 5.25 13.59 -18.04
C ILE A 129 6.68 13.48 -18.59
N GLY A 130 7.15 12.27 -18.90
CA GLY A 130 8.46 12.01 -19.52
C GLY A 130 9.67 12.24 -18.60
N TRP A 131 9.47 12.23 -17.28
CA TRP A 131 10.56 12.47 -16.33
C TRP A 131 11.27 11.19 -15.91
N ILE A 132 10.59 10.06 -16.03
CA ILE A 132 11.19 8.73 -15.92
C ILE A 132 10.84 7.91 -17.14
N ASP A 133 11.73 7.00 -17.49
CA ASP A 133 11.47 5.98 -18.51
C ASP A 133 10.50 4.93 -17.97
N ASN A 134 9.48 4.58 -18.74
CA ASN A 134 8.41 3.68 -18.30
C ASN A 134 8.88 2.23 -18.16
N ALA A 135 9.90 1.82 -18.92
CA ALA A 135 10.42 0.45 -18.89
C ALA A 135 11.43 0.22 -17.76
N THR A 136 12.28 1.21 -17.50
CA THR A 136 13.41 1.09 -16.57
C THR A 136 13.21 1.82 -15.25
N VAL A 137 12.18 2.68 -15.16
CA VAL A 137 11.88 3.53 -13.99
C VAL A 137 13.08 4.43 -13.63
N GLN A 138 13.96 4.70 -14.60
CA GLN A 138 15.12 5.58 -14.42
C GLN A 138 14.79 7.00 -14.87
N PRO A 139 15.41 8.04 -14.26
CA PRO A 139 15.26 9.41 -14.71
C PRO A 139 15.70 9.59 -16.16
N THR A 140 14.91 10.31 -16.96
CA THR A 140 15.29 10.72 -18.31
C THR A 140 16.40 11.77 -18.27
N THR A 141 17.16 11.90 -19.37
CA THR A 141 18.22 12.91 -19.48
C THR A 141 17.70 14.32 -19.18
N ASP A 142 16.50 14.65 -19.67
CA ASP A 142 15.86 15.95 -19.48
C ASP A 142 15.58 16.22 -18.00
N SER A 143 15.07 15.22 -17.27
CA SER A 143 14.77 15.35 -15.83
C SER A 143 16.02 15.59 -14.98
N LEU A 144 17.17 15.07 -15.42
CA LEU A 144 18.46 15.23 -14.76
C LEU A 144 19.06 16.61 -15.08
N THR A 145 19.02 17.02 -16.35
CA THR A 145 19.49 18.33 -16.82
C THR A 145 18.70 19.47 -16.17
N GLU A 146 17.37 19.32 -16.08
CA GLU A 146 16.50 20.25 -15.39
C GLU A 146 16.66 20.25 -13.86
N GLY A 147 17.41 19.29 -13.32
CA GLY A 147 17.65 19.15 -11.89
C GLY A 147 16.37 18.85 -11.08
N VAL A 148 15.34 18.31 -11.72
CA VAL A 148 14.09 17.91 -11.06
C VAL A 148 14.21 16.56 -10.37
N LEU A 149 15.00 15.65 -10.95
CA LEU A 149 15.39 14.37 -10.37
C LEU A 149 16.91 14.29 -10.22
N ARG A 150 17.39 13.45 -9.29
CA ARG A 150 18.82 13.13 -9.14
C ARG A 150 19.02 11.63 -9.00
N LYS A 151 19.95 11.07 -9.77
CA LYS A 151 20.37 9.67 -9.62
C LYS A 151 20.86 9.39 -8.20
N ASN A 152 20.42 8.27 -7.65
CA ASN A 152 20.83 7.76 -6.36
C ASN A 152 20.70 6.22 -6.35
N SER A 153 21.81 5.53 -6.56
CA SER A 153 21.87 4.06 -6.60
C SER A 153 21.51 3.38 -5.30
N LYS A 154 21.44 4.11 -4.17
CA LYS A 154 21.04 3.57 -2.86
C LYS A 154 19.53 3.56 -2.64
N MET A 155 18.74 4.07 -3.60
CA MET A 155 17.28 4.15 -3.50
C MET A 155 16.61 3.01 -4.29
N PRO A 156 15.43 2.53 -3.86
CA PRO A 156 14.71 1.46 -4.57
C PRO A 156 14.42 1.78 -6.05
N PHE A 157 14.20 3.06 -6.37
CA PHE A 157 13.93 3.52 -7.74
C PHE A 157 15.16 4.12 -8.43
N GLY A 158 16.34 4.07 -7.82
CA GLY A 158 17.57 4.61 -8.42
C GLY A 158 17.65 6.14 -8.50
N PHE A 159 16.71 6.88 -7.91
CA PHE A 159 16.72 8.34 -7.89
C PHE A 159 16.01 8.96 -6.67
N THR A 160 16.21 10.26 -6.50
CA THR A 160 15.52 11.12 -5.52
C THR A 160 14.91 12.33 -6.21
N ILE A 161 13.80 12.83 -5.67
CA ILE A 161 13.11 14.04 -6.14
C ILE A 161 13.74 15.26 -5.45
N THR A 162 14.03 16.32 -6.23
CA THR A 162 14.50 17.59 -5.69
C THR A 162 13.32 18.48 -5.30
N ARG A 163 13.55 19.49 -4.46
CA ARG A 163 12.52 20.49 -4.13
C ARG A 163 11.93 21.21 -5.36
N LYS A 164 12.73 21.37 -6.43
CA LYS A 164 12.24 21.89 -7.72
C LYS A 164 11.28 20.89 -8.35
N GLY A 165 11.67 19.61 -8.37
CA GLY A 165 10.83 18.52 -8.85
C GLY A 165 9.50 18.44 -8.10
N GLU A 166 9.50 18.46 -6.76
CA GLU A 166 8.28 18.42 -5.95
C GLU A 166 7.28 19.51 -6.33
N ARG A 167 7.72 20.77 -6.40
CA ARG A 167 6.86 21.91 -6.74
C ARG A 167 6.22 21.77 -8.12
N LEU A 168 7.01 21.30 -9.08
CA LEU A 168 6.54 21.12 -10.46
C LEU A 168 5.60 19.91 -10.58
N ILE A 169 5.88 18.81 -9.88
CA ILE A 169 5.00 17.64 -9.80
C ILE A 169 3.65 18.07 -9.23
N ALA A 170 3.65 18.76 -8.08
CA ALA A 170 2.42 19.22 -7.44
C ALA A 170 1.62 20.15 -8.37
N SER A 171 2.28 21.11 -9.02
CA SER A 171 1.65 22.04 -9.97
C SER A 171 1.03 21.32 -11.17
N LYS A 172 1.80 20.42 -11.82
CA LYS A 172 1.31 19.66 -12.98
C LYS A 172 0.19 18.69 -12.60
N TYR A 173 0.30 18.04 -11.44
CA TYR A 173 -0.71 17.10 -10.96
C TYR A 173 -2.03 17.81 -10.66
N GLN A 174 -1.98 18.97 -10.00
CA GLN A 174 -3.17 19.80 -9.76
C GLN A 174 -3.84 20.29 -11.05
N ALA A 175 -3.05 20.63 -12.07
CA ALA A 175 -3.56 21.04 -13.38
C ALA A 175 -4.25 19.90 -14.13
N LEU A 176 -3.80 18.66 -13.95
CA LEU A 176 -4.38 17.45 -14.55
C LEU A 176 -5.58 16.89 -13.75
N SER A 177 -5.74 17.28 -12.49
CA SER A 177 -6.87 16.89 -11.64
C SER A 177 -8.08 17.82 -11.74
N LYS A 178 -8.02 18.85 -12.59
CA LYS A 178 -9.14 19.72 -12.96
C LYS A 178 -9.71 19.28 -14.30
#